data_AF-A0AAU1RNX1-F1
#
_entry.id   AF-A0AAU1RNX1-F1
#
_cell.length_a   1.000
_cell.length_b   1.000
_cell.length_c   1.000
_cell.angle_alpha   90.00
_cell.angle_beta   90.00
_cell.angle_gamma   90.00
#
_symmetry.space_group_name_H-M   'P 1'
#
loop_
_entity.id
_entity.type
_entity.pdbx_description
1 polymer ?
#
loop_
_entity_poly.entity_id
_entity_poly.type
_entity_poly.pdbx_seq_one_letter_code
_entity_poly.pdbx_strand_id
1 'polypeptide(L)'
;MPDTTAPFAPMTPHAAISAFSYLRAVQAVEFEAADEFAGAEPRMAELLVDVLERIVVPVTALADDEPCDAAFALEAVGRVLVKSLRIWEQTGPGAAEGIAHAVIEFVFHVLTEDHEDVADVLRQLEAVGVGQALNAHPAPDRAHPVRLSIV
;
A
#
# COMPACT_ATOMS: atom_id res chain seq x y z
N MET A 1 9.04 24.04 -10.78
CA MET A 1 8.94 23.74 -9.34
C MET A 1 8.31 22.37 -9.25
N PRO A 2 8.93 21.35 -8.65
CA PRO A 2 8.17 20.14 -8.37
C PRO A 2 7.11 20.53 -7.33
N ASP A 3 5.86 20.16 -7.59
CA ASP A 3 4.79 20.30 -6.62
C ASP A 3 5.14 19.42 -5.42
N THR A 4 5.74 20.02 -4.39
CA THR A 4 5.89 19.39 -3.07
C THR A 4 4.49 19.29 -2.46
N THR A 5 3.73 18.33 -2.96
CA THR A 5 2.57 17.79 -2.27
C THR A 5 3.09 17.38 -0.90
N ALA A 6 2.52 17.95 0.17
CA ALA A 6 2.91 17.57 1.51
C ALA A 6 2.87 16.04 1.63
N PRO A 7 3.87 15.40 2.25
CA PRO A 7 3.86 13.95 2.40
C PRO A 7 2.54 13.54 3.03
N PHE A 8 1.84 12.61 2.38
CA PHE A 8 0.59 12.08 2.91
C PHE A 8 0.80 11.62 4.34
N ALA A 9 -0.23 11.79 5.18
CA ALA A 9 -0.21 11.20 6.51
C ALA A 9 0.15 9.71 6.38
N PRO A 10 1.14 9.22 7.16
CA PRO A 10 1.57 7.83 7.08
C PRO A 10 0.39 6.89 7.35
N MET A 11 0.26 5.82 6.56
CA MET A 11 -0.76 4.81 6.81
C MET A 11 -0.61 4.23 8.22
N THR A 12 -1.72 3.89 8.86
CA THR A 12 -1.67 3.12 10.11
C THR A 12 -1.31 1.66 9.80
N PRO A 13 -0.68 0.93 10.73
CA PRO A 13 -0.38 -0.49 10.52
C PRO A 13 -1.64 -1.31 10.19
N HIS A 14 -2.76 -0.99 10.84
CA HIS A 14 -4.04 -1.66 10.59
C HIS A 14 -4.54 -1.41 9.16
N ALA A 15 -4.47 -0.17 8.67
CA ALA A 15 -4.88 0.15 7.30
C ALA A 15 -4.04 -0.59 6.26
N ALA A 16 -2.72 -0.70 6.47
CA ALA A 16 -1.84 -1.47 5.60
C ALA A 16 -2.23 -2.96 5.60
N ILE A 17 -2.37 -3.56 6.78
CA ILE A 17 -2.76 -4.98 6.92
C ILE A 17 -4.10 -5.25 6.24
N SER A 18 -5.11 -4.40 6.45
CA SER A 18 -6.44 -4.56 5.87
C SER A 18 -6.39 -4.53 4.33
N ALA A 19 -5.67 -3.56 3.76
CA ALA A 19 -5.54 -3.43 2.31
C ALA A 19 -4.80 -4.63 1.68
N PHE A 20 -3.70 -5.09 2.27
CA PHE A 20 -2.99 -6.27 1.78
C PHE A 20 -3.76 -7.58 1.99
N SER A 21 -4.54 -7.69 3.06
CA SER A 21 -5.42 -8.84 3.27
C SER A 21 -6.49 -8.93 2.18
N TYR A 22 -7.08 -7.78 1.80
CA TYR A 22 -8.00 -7.71 0.67
C TYR A 22 -7.33 -8.07 -0.66
N LEU A 23 -6.14 -7.51 -0.95
CA LEU A 23 -5.37 -7.83 -2.16
C LEU A 23 -5.07 -9.33 -2.26
N ARG A 24 -4.67 -9.97 -1.15
CA ARG A 24 -4.40 -11.41 -1.09
C ARG A 24 -5.68 -12.24 -1.31
N ALA A 25 -6.81 -11.84 -0.73
CA ALA A 25 -8.09 -12.52 -0.97
C ALA A 25 -8.51 -12.45 -2.45
N VAL A 26 -8.39 -11.28 -3.08
CA VAL A 26 -8.68 -11.11 -4.51
C VAL A 26 -7.71 -11.92 -5.37
N GLN A 27 -6.41 -11.90 -5.06
CA GLN A 27 -5.38 -12.67 -5.77
C GLN A 27 -5.60 -14.19 -5.66
N ALA A 28 -6.01 -14.67 -4.49
CA ALA A 28 -6.32 -16.08 -4.24
C ALA A 28 -7.72 -16.49 -4.76
N VAL A 29 -8.49 -15.55 -5.33
CA VAL A 29 -9.86 -15.79 -5.82
C VAL A 29 -10.81 -16.22 -4.68
N GLU A 30 -10.55 -15.71 -3.46
CA GLU A 30 -11.34 -15.95 -2.25
C GLU A 30 -12.40 -14.85 -2.09
N PHE A 31 -13.43 -14.87 -2.95
CA PHE A 31 -14.45 -13.82 -3.01
C PHE A 31 -15.18 -13.56 -1.69
N GLU A 32 -15.49 -14.62 -0.92
CA GLU A 32 -16.16 -14.47 0.38
C GLU A 32 -15.29 -13.68 1.38
N ALA A 33 -13.98 -13.95 1.42
CA ALA A 33 -13.05 -13.22 2.27
C ALA A 33 -12.85 -11.78 1.79
N ALA A 34 -12.76 -11.57 0.46
CA ALA A 34 -12.68 -10.24 -0.12
C ALA A 34 -13.90 -9.38 0.25
N ASP A 35 -15.11 -9.93 0.13
CA ASP A 35 -16.35 -9.26 0.53
C ASP A 35 -16.39 -8.94 2.04
N GLU A 36 -15.90 -9.86 2.89
CA GLU A 36 -15.79 -9.60 4.34
C GLU A 36 -14.88 -8.41 4.62
N PHE A 37 -13.70 -8.36 4.00
CA PHE A 37 -12.76 -7.25 4.18
C PHE A 37 -13.33 -5.92 3.63
N ALA A 38 -13.96 -5.93 2.46
CA ALA A 38 -14.59 -4.73 1.89
C ALA A 38 -15.77 -4.25 2.74
N GLY A 39 -16.54 -5.16 3.35
CA GLY A 39 -17.62 -4.83 4.27
C GLY A 39 -17.13 -4.27 5.60
N ALA A 40 -15.98 -4.73 6.10
CA ALA A 40 -15.37 -4.26 7.34
C ALA A 40 -14.68 -2.89 7.19
N GLU A 41 -14.24 -2.54 5.98
CA GLU A 41 -13.51 -1.29 5.70
C GLU A 41 -14.18 -0.52 4.54
N PRO A 42 -15.11 0.40 4.85
CA PRO A 42 -15.85 1.17 3.84
C PRO A 42 -14.97 2.03 2.93
N ARG A 43 -13.71 2.31 3.31
CA ARG A 43 -12.74 3.08 2.53
C ARG A 43 -11.75 2.17 1.80
N MET A 44 -12.05 0.89 1.59
CA MET A 44 -11.14 -0.07 0.95
C MET A 44 -10.58 0.45 -0.39
N ALA A 45 -11.42 1.03 -1.25
CA ALA A 45 -10.98 1.60 -2.53
C ALA A 45 -9.91 2.70 -2.35
N GLU A 46 -10.09 3.60 -1.37
CA GLU A 46 -9.11 4.62 -1.02
C GLU A 46 -7.83 4.00 -0.46
N LEU A 47 -7.94 3.00 0.43
CA LEU A 47 -6.79 2.33 1.02
C LEU A 47 -5.93 1.62 -0.03
N LEU A 48 -6.54 1.02 -1.05
CA LEU A 48 -5.82 0.35 -2.13
C LEU A 48 -5.02 1.34 -2.98
N VAL A 49 -5.58 2.51 -3.25
CA VAL A 49 -4.86 3.60 -3.93
C VAL A 49 -3.72 4.12 -3.05
N ASP A 50 -3.95 4.24 -1.75
CA ASP A 50 -2.93 4.64 -0.79
C ASP A 50 -1.77 3.64 -0.70
N VAL A 51 -2.05 2.34 -0.73
CA VAL A 51 -1.03 1.28 -0.81
C VAL A 51 -0.22 1.39 -2.08
N LEU A 52 -0.88 1.54 -3.24
CA LEU A 52 -0.19 1.69 -4.51
C LEU A 52 0.78 2.88 -4.49
N GLU A 53 0.30 4.04 -4.05
CA GLU A 53 1.07 5.28 -4.05
C GLU A 53 2.22 5.27 -3.04
N ARG A 54 2.02 4.72 -1.83
CA ARG A 54 2.98 4.85 -0.72
C ARG A 54 3.95 3.68 -0.61
N ILE A 55 3.62 2.53 -1.19
CA ILE A 55 4.39 1.29 -1.00
C ILE A 55 4.83 0.74 -2.35
N VAL A 56 3.88 0.46 -3.24
CA VAL A 56 4.17 -0.24 -4.50
C VAL A 56 4.98 0.64 -5.47
N VAL A 57 4.54 1.88 -5.73
CA VAL A 57 5.22 2.81 -6.65
C VAL A 57 6.64 3.16 -6.17
N PRO A 58 6.87 3.50 -4.89
CA PRO A 58 8.23 3.77 -4.41
C PRO A 58 9.19 2.57 -4.56
N VAL A 59 8.71 1.34 -4.35
CA VAL A 59 9.52 0.13 -4.56
C VAL A 59 9.92 -0.03 -6.03
N THR A 60 9.06 0.35 -6.98
CA THR A 60 9.39 0.35 -8.42
C THR A 60 10.36 1.46 -8.85
N ALA A 61 10.49 2.53 -8.07
CA ALA A 61 11.30 3.70 -8.42
C ALA A 61 12.74 3.62 -7.88
N LEU A 62 13.03 2.69 -6.96
CA LEU A 62 14.33 2.53 -6.32
C LEU A 62 15.20 1.54 -7.10
N ALA A 63 15.92 2.02 -8.12
CA ALA A 63 17.19 1.42 -8.50
C ALA A 63 18.29 2.20 -7.76
N ASP A 64 19.17 1.49 -7.04
CA ASP A 64 20.35 2.07 -6.37
C ASP A 64 21.44 2.56 -7.36
N ASP A 65 21.20 2.41 -8.67
CA ASP A 65 22.09 2.80 -9.76
C ASP A 65 21.68 4.14 -10.40
N GLU A 66 22.59 4.73 -11.16
CA GLU A 66 22.37 5.99 -11.89
C GLU A 66 21.04 5.95 -12.68
N PRO A 67 20.12 6.92 -12.46
CA PRO A 67 18.77 6.83 -12.98
C PRO A 67 18.77 6.80 -14.50
N CYS A 68 18.23 5.72 -15.07
CA CYS A 68 18.12 5.51 -16.50
C CYS A 68 16.75 5.96 -17.05
N ASP A 69 16.64 6.17 -18.37
CA ASP A 69 15.39 6.60 -19.01
C ASP A 69 14.20 5.69 -18.69
N ALA A 70 14.44 4.39 -18.51
CA ALA A 70 13.41 3.42 -18.14
C ALA A 70 12.89 3.65 -16.70
N ALA A 71 13.76 4.01 -15.75
CA ALA A 71 13.37 4.32 -14.38
C ALA A 71 12.48 5.58 -14.33
N PHE A 72 12.82 6.61 -15.10
CA PHE A 72 11.97 7.81 -15.22
C PHE A 72 10.62 7.51 -15.88
N ALA A 73 10.61 6.68 -16.92
CA ALA A 73 9.37 6.25 -17.57
C ALA A 73 8.47 5.47 -16.60
N LEU A 74 9.05 4.56 -15.82
CA LEU A 74 8.30 3.76 -14.85
C LEU A 74 7.71 4.62 -13.72
N GLU A 75 8.49 5.58 -13.21
CA GLU A 75 8.01 6.55 -12.23
C GLU A 75 6.83 7.39 -12.78
N ALA A 76 6.92 7.81 -14.05
CA ALA A 76 5.83 8.53 -14.72
C ALA A 76 4.58 7.64 -14.90
N VAL A 77 4.76 6.37 -15.27
CA VAL A 77 3.66 5.38 -15.37
C VAL A 77 3.01 5.17 -14.00
N GLY A 78 3.78 5.00 -12.93
CA GLY A 78 3.27 4.87 -11.57
C GLY A 78 2.41 6.07 -11.16
N ARG A 79 2.88 7.30 -11.44
CA ARG A 79 2.09 8.53 -11.19
C ARG A 79 0.78 8.58 -11.98
N VAL A 80 0.81 8.21 -13.26
CA VAL A 80 -0.38 8.18 -14.12
C VAL A 80 -1.38 7.12 -13.64
N LEU A 81 -0.89 5.96 -13.21
CA LEU A 81 -1.71 4.88 -12.66
C LEU A 81 -2.40 5.36 -11.38
N VAL A 82 -1.66 5.88 -10.39
CA VAL A 82 -2.22 6.41 -9.14
C VAL A 82 -3.29 7.47 -9.42
N LYS A 83 -3.01 8.41 -10.33
CA LYS A 83 -3.98 9.45 -10.70
C LYS A 83 -5.26 8.87 -11.31
N SER A 84 -5.12 7.86 -12.18
CA SER A 84 -6.26 7.18 -12.80
C SER A 84 -7.08 6.42 -11.76
N LEU A 85 -6.44 5.69 -10.85
CA LEU A 85 -7.14 4.94 -9.80
C LEU A 85 -7.82 5.87 -8.78
N ARG A 86 -7.25 7.04 -8.48
CA ARG A 86 -7.95 8.08 -7.68
C ARG A 86 -9.24 8.56 -8.31
N ILE A 87 -9.28 8.70 -9.64
CA ILE A 87 -10.51 9.08 -10.34
C ILE A 87 -11.52 7.93 -10.26
N TRP A 88 -11.05 6.69 -10.37
CA TRP A 88 -11.91 5.52 -10.28
C TRP A 88 -12.46 5.30 -8.87
N GLU A 89 -11.65 5.49 -7.84
CA GLU A 89 -12.04 5.40 -6.43
C GLU A 89 -13.27 6.27 -6.11
N GLN A 90 -13.36 7.46 -6.72
CA GLN A 90 -14.50 8.39 -6.56
C GLN A 90 -15.84 7.85 -7.09
N THR A 91 -15.85 6.73 -7.82
CA THR A 91 -17.09 6.08 -8.29
C THR A 91 -17.82 5.33 -7.17
N GLY A 92 -17.18 5.15 -6.01
CA GLY A 92 -17.77 4.61 -4.79
C GLY A 92 -17.17 3.26 -4.36
N PRO A 93 -17.74 2.62 -3.31
CA PRO A 93 -17.16 1.43 -2.70
C PRO A 93 -16.99 0.23 -3.65
N GLY A 94 -17.83 0.12 -4.67
CA GLY A 94 -17.72 -0.92 -5.71
C GLY A 94 -16.47 -0.81 -6.59
N ALA A 95 -15.67 0.24 -6.46
CA ALA A 95 -14.40 0.37 -7.17
C ALA A 95 -13.28 -0.51 -6.58
N ALA A 96 -13.42 -0.99 -5.34
CA ALA A 96 -12.35 -1.69 -4.62
C ALA A 96 -11.82 -2.92 -5.37
N GLU A 97 -12.71 -3.76 -5.89
CA GLU A 97 -12.33 -4.98 -6.62
C GLU A 97 -11.53 -4.66 -7.88
N GLY A 98 -12.03 -3.71 -8.69
CA GLY A 98 -11.36 -3.28 -9.92
C GLY A 98 -10.00 -2.62 -9.66
N ILE A 99 -9.89 -1.82 -8.60
CA ILE A 99 -8.63 -1.23 -8.15
C ILE A 99 -7.66 -2.31 -7.68
N ALA A 100 -8.12 -3.31 -6.92
CA ALA A 100 -7.28 -4.42 -6.48
C ALA A 100 -6.73 -5.22 -7.66
N HIS A 101 -7.56 -5.53 -8.67
CA HIS A 101 -7.08 -6.14 -9.91
C HIS A 101 -6.02 -5.29 -10.61
N ALA A 102 -6.23 -3.98 -10.73
CA ALA A 102 -5.23 -3.09 -11.34
C ALA A 102 -3.90 -3.08 -10.56
N VAL A 103 -3.93 -3.13 -9.23
CA VAL A 103 -2.73 -3.21 -8.38
C VAL A 103 -2.04 -4.57 -8.54
N ILE A 104 -2.79 -5.67 -8.53
CA ILE A 104 -2.27 -7.03 -8.70
C ILE A 104 -1.59 -7.18 -10.07
N GLU A 105 -2.22 -6.72 -11.14
CA GLU A 105 -1.66 -6.73 -12.50
C GLU A 105 -0.40 -5.86 -12.60
N PHE A 106 -0.37 -4.71 -11.93
CA PHE A 106 0.83 -3.89 -11.87
C PHE A 106 1.98 -4.60 -11.14
N VAL A 107 1.70 -5.24 -9.99
CA VAL A 107 2.70 -6.04 -9.26
C VAL A 107 3.21 -7.19 -10.12
N PHE A 108 2.32 -7.92 -10.79
CA PHE A 108 2.68 -9.01 -11.69
C PHE A 108 3.53 -8.56 -12.89
N HIS A 109 3.22 -7.42 -13.49
CA HIS A 109 3.96 -6.98 -14.69
C HIS A 109 5.23 -6.21 -14.39
N VAL A 110 5.35 -5.60 -13.21
CA VAL A 110 6.44 -4.66 -12.90
C VAL A 110 7.37 -5.17 -11.81
N LEU A 111 6.84 -5.92 -10.83
CA LEU A 111 7.59 -6.28 -9.63
C LEU A 111 7.92 -7.75 -9.51
N THR A 112 7.16 -8.66 -10.14
CA THR A 112 7.51 -10.08 -10.13
C THR A 112 8.51 -10.38 -11.24
N GLU A 113 9.66 -10.93 -10.87
CA GLU A 113 10.60 -11.49 -11.84
C GLU A 113 10.12 -12.86 -12.35
N ASP A 114 10.69 -13.34 -13.46
CA ASP A 114 10.45 -14.69 -13.96
C ASP A 114 10.72 -15.67 -12.79
N HIS A 115 9.67 -16.38 -12.35
CA HIS A 115 9.61 -17.35 -11.24
C HIS A 115 9.09 -16.85 -9.87
N GLU A 116 8.86 -15.56 -9.66
CA GLU A 116 8.24 -15.09 -8.42
C GLU A 116 6.72 -15.24 -8.44
N ASP A 117 6.15 -15.69 -7.31
CA ASP A 117 4.71 -15.69 -7.11
C ASP A 117 4.26 -14.28 -6.69
N VAL A 118 3.22 -13.76 -7.34
CA VAL A 118 2.56 -12.50 -6.96
C VAL A 118 2.17 -12.50 -5.48
N ALA A 119 1.72 -13.64 -4.94
CA ALA A 119 1.39 -13.76 -3.53
C ALA A 119 2.60 -13.48 -2.63
N ASP A 120 3.79 -13.91 -3.03
CA ASP A 120 5.03 -13.72 -2.28
C ASP A 120 5.46 -12.25 -2.31
N VAL A 121 5.38 -11.63 -3.49
CA VAL A 121 5.67 -10.20 -3.64
C VAL A 121 4.68 -9.34 -2.86
N LEU A 122 3.39 -9.65 -2.88
CA LEU A 122 2.39 -8.97 -2.05
C LEU A 122 2.68 -9.11 -0.55
N ARG A 123 3.14 -10.29 -0.08
CA ARG A 123 3.56 -10.49 1.32
C ARG A 123 4.79 -9.65 1.69
N GLN A 124 5.75 -9.53 0.78
CA GLN A 124 6.93 -8.68 1.00
C GLN A 124 6.55 -7.21 1.07
N LEU A 125 5.71 -6.74 0.14
CA LEU A 125 5.18 -5.37 0.14
C LEU A 125 4.37 -5.07 1.40
N GLU A 126 3.58 -6.03 1.89
CA GLU A 126 2.88 -5.92 3.18
C GLU A 126 3.87 -5.71 4.32
N ALA A 127 4.94 -6.52 4.40
CA ALA A 127 5.96 -6.38 5.43
C ALA A 127 6.65 -5.01 5.39
N VAL A 128 6.98 -4.51 4.20
CA VAL A 128 7.55 -3.16 4.01
C VAL A 128 6.55 -2.10 4.47
N GLY A 129 5.31 -2.15 4.01
CA GLY A 129 4.26 -1.18 4.35
C GLY A 129 3.94 -1.13 5.84
N VAL A 130 3.82 -2.30 6.48
CA VAL A 130 3.60 -2.40 7.93
C VAL A 130 4.81 -1.89 8.70
N GLY A 131 6.04 -2.22 8.26
CA GLY A 131 7.26 -1.69 8.86
C GLY A 131 7.33 -0.17 8.81
N GLN A 132 7.04 0.42 7.65
CA GLN A 132 6.96 1.87 7.48
C GLN A 132 5.87 2.50 8.37
N ALA A 133 4.70 1.90 8.42
CA ALA A 133 3.58 2.36 9.26
C ALA A 133 3.93 2.30 10.76
N LEU A 134 4.58 1.24 11.23
CA LEU A 134 5.02 1.10 12.62
C LEU A 134 6.07 2.15 13.01
N ASN A 135 7.01 2.44 12.10
CA ASN A 135 8.02 3.49 12.33
C ASN A 135 7.40 4.89 12.40
N ALA A 136 6.33 5.13 11.63
CA ALA A 136 5.61 6.39 11.62
C ALA A 136 4.63 6.55 12.80
N HIS A 137 4.13 5.44 13.34
CA HIS A 137 3.19 5.39 14.46
C HIS A 137 3.76 4.57 15.62
N PRO A 138 4.86 5.01 16.26
CA PRO A 138 5.43 4.30 17.40
C PRO A 138 4.41 4.23 18.54
N ALA A 139 4.38 3.09 19.23
CA ALA A 139 3.51 2.93 20.39
C ALA A 139 3.78 4.04 21.42
N PRO A 140 2.76 4.59 22.09
CA PRO A 140 2.97 5.59 23.13
C PRO A 140 3.86 4.98 24.22
N ASP A 141 4.97 5.66 24.49
CA ASP A 141 5.98 5.25 25.46
C ASP A 141 5.32 5.06 26.85
N ARG A 142 5.20 3.81 27.31
CA ARG A 142 4.80 3.52 28.69
C ARG A 142 5.99 3.75 29.61
N ALA A 143 6.38 5.01 29.78
CA ALA A 143 7.37 5.42 30.74
C ALA A 143 6.85 6.59 31.59
N HIS A 144 6.06 6.25 32.60
CA HIS A 144 6.06 7.01 33.86
C HIS A 144 6.39 6.03 34.98
N PRO A 145 7.66 5.94 35.43
CA PRO A 145 7.93 5.38 36.74
C PRO A 145 7.36 6.36 37.76
N VAL A 146 6.16 6.09 38.25
CA VAL A 146 5.63 6.74 39.45
C VAL A 146 6.63 6.41 40.56
N ARG A 147 7.46 7.39 40.95
CA ARG A 147 8.20 7.31 42.21
C ARG A 147 7.17 7.23 43.33
N LEU A 148 7.01 6.04 43.89
CA LEU A 148 6.39 5.87 45.20
C LEU A 148 7.28 6.59 46.21
N SER A 149 6.81 7.76 46.67
CA SER A 149 7.33 8.37 47.88
C SER A 149 6.98 7.45 49.05
N ILE A 150 7.99 6.84 49.66
CA ILE A 150 7.87 6.19 50.97
C ILE A 150 8.03 7.30 52.02
N VAL A 151 7.04 7.36 52.92
CA VAL A 151 6.96 8.24 54.11
C VAL A 151 7.96 7.80 55.16
#